data_AF-A0A2Z6MIJ8-F1
#
_entry.id   AF-A0A2Z6MIJ8-F1
#
_cell.length_a   1.000
_cell.length_b   1.000
_cell.length_c   1.000
_cell.angle_alpha   90.00
_cell.angle_beta   90.00
_cell.angle_gamma   90.00
#
_symmetry.space_group_name_H-M   'P 1'
#
loop_
_entity.id
_entity.type
_entity.pdbx_description
1 polymer ?
#
loop_
_entity_poly.entity_id
_entity_poly.type
_entity_poly.pdbx_seq_one_letter_code
_entity_poly.pdbx_strand_id
1 'polypeptide(L)'
;MDHDDPSKHRVLTLLNALKEASKDLQIKTNPFTFLFKTDSKSAIEALLELESKAIAIFSTHPNLHNLSHSLTTLKTLIENLQNCKGYGLKSIFQRQIIAYKISQASSILESQIQIYLDRVIIINLVKTLQEHHQNEEEQVKVIVEFEQRLSKGFDLEFQDLILKAKVFTLLERVLIEPFSSKRVKEQSAMAIAELVKFNKNVFVGFAIQLEVGEGLSSDEKREVKLEILRLVKEASRSDAEFATISAEILWGSSP
;
A
#
# COMPACT_ATOMS: atom_id res chain seq x y z
N MET A 1 -15.67 -10.98 -19.38
CA MET A 1 -16.41 -9.81 -18.87
C MET A 1 -16.90 -10.18 -17.48
N ASP A 2 -16.01 -10.08 -16.49
CA ASP A 2 -16.42 -10.17 -15.10
C ASP A 2 -16.77 -8.74 -14.69
N HIS A 3 -18.05 -8.51 -14.35
CA HIS A 3 -18.50 -7.20 -13.92
C HIS A 3 -17.71 -6.78 -12.69
N ASP A 4 -17.06 -5.61 -12.77
CA ASP A 4 -16.59 -4.88 -11.60
C ASP A 4 -17.71 -4.88 -10.56
N ASP A 5 -17.56 -5.65 -9.47
CA ASP A 5 -18.57 -5.74 -8.43
C ASP A 5 -18.78 -4.32 -7.85
N PRO A 6 -19.95 -3.68 -8.09
CA PRO A 6 -20.19 -2.31 -7.68
C PRO A 6 -20.06 -2.14 -6.16
N SER A 7 -20.26 -3.23 -5.41
CA SER A 7 -20.11 -3.25 -3.97
C SER A 7 -18.64 -3.14 -3.55
N LYS A 8 -17.71 -3.83 -4.24
CA LYS A 8 -16.27 -3.79 -3.98
C LYS A 8 -15.70 -2.41 -4.24
N HIS A 9 -16.05 -1.79 -5.37
CA HIS A 9 -15.60 -0.42 -5.68
C HIS A 9 -16.12 0.59 -4.64
N ARG A 10 -17.39 0.46 -4.23
CA ARG A 10 -17.98 1.32 -3.20
C ARG A 10 -17.27 1.19 -1.85
N VAL A 11 -16.90 -0.04 -1.46
CA VAL A 11 -16.14 -0.31 -0.23
C VAL A 11 -14.76 0.34 -0.29
N LEU A 12 -14.03 0.21 -1.40
CA LEU A 12 -12.69 0.80 -1.55
C LEU A 12 -12.71 2.33 -1.54
N THR A 13 -13.69 2.94 -2.22
CA THR A 13 -13.87 4.40 -2.19
C THR A 13 -14.15 4.90 -0.78
N LEU A 14 -15.01 4.20 -0.03
CA LEU A 14 -15.31 4.55 1.35
C LEU A 14 -14.11 4.38 2.28
N LEU A 15 -13.32 3.31 2.11
CA LEU A 15 -12.10 3.08 2.87
C LEU A 15 -11.06 4.18 2.62
N ASN A 16 -10.84 4.59 1.36
CA ASN A 16 -9.94 5.71 1.06
C ASN A 16 -10.43 7.02 1.68
N ALA A 17 -11.73 7.32 1.60
CA ALA A 17 -12.28 8.52 2.23
C ALA A 17 -12.10 8.50 3.76
N LEU A 18 -12.34 7.36 4.41
CA LEU A 18 -12.12 7.18 5.85
C LEU A 18 -10.65 7.30 6.23
N LYS A 19 -9.74 6.76 5.41
CA LYS A 19 -8.31 6.86 5.63
C LYS A 19 -7.88 8.33 5.67
N GLU A 20 -8.26 9.11 4.65
CA GLU A 20 -7.91 10.53 4.58
C GLU A 20 -8.58 11.34 5.70
N ALA A 21 -9.84 11.06 6.02
CA ALA A 21 -10.53 11.71 7.14
C ALA A 21 -9.88 11.39 8.50
N SER A 22 -9.43 10.14 8.68
CA SER A 22 -8.73 9.72 9.90
C SER A 22 -7.38 10.41 10.04
N LYS A 23 -6.62 10.53 8.94
CA LYS A 23 -5.36 11.26 8.89
C LYS A 23 -5.53 12.75 9.19
N ASP A 24 -6.53 13.39 8.59
CA ASP A 24 -6.86 14.80 8.87
C ASP A 24 -7.26 15.00 10.34
N LEU A 25 -8.06 14.08 10.89
CA LEU A 25 -8.45 14.09 12.30
C LEU A 25 -7.23 13.93 13.21
N GLN A 26 -6.31 13.01 12.91
CA GLN A 26 -5.07 12.80 13.66
C GLN A 26 -4.24 14.09 13.74
N ILE A 27 -4.05 14.77 12.60
CA ILE A 27 -3.28 16.01 12.50
C ILE A 27 -3.95 17.11 13.34
N LYS A 28 -5.26 17.27 13.21
CA LYS A 28 -6.01 18.36 13.86
C LYS A 28 -6.29 18.14 15.35
N THR A 29 -6.21 16.90 15.83
CA THR A 29 -6.45 16.54 17.26
C THR A 29 -5.17 16.25 18.03
N ASN A 30 -4.00 16.35 17.38
CA ASN A 30 -2.73 16.16 18.04
C ASN A 30 -2.58 17.18 19.20
N PRO A 31 -2.35 16.77 20.45
CA PRO A 31 -2.31 17.66 21.62
C PRO A 31 -1.21 18.74 21.53
N PHE A 32 -0.22 18.56 20.65
CA PHE A 32 0.84 19.54 20.39
C PHE A 32 0.46 20.62 19.36
N THR A 33 -0.73 20.57 18.76
CA THR A 33 -1.22 21.61 17.82
C THR A 33 -1.54 22.94 18.49
N PHE A 34 -1.36 23.10 19.81
CA PHE A 34 -1.44 24.43 20.46
C PHE A 34 -0.59 25.52 19.77
N LEU A 35 0.46 25.13 19.02
CA LEU A 35 1.28 26.05 18.21
C LEU A 35 0.57 26.57 16.94
N PHE A 36 -0.51 25.93 16.48
CA PHE A 36 -1.26 26.28 15.28
C PHE A 36 -2.77 26.10 15.52
N LYS A 37 -3.57 27.16 15.42
CA LYS A 37 -5.02 27.10 15.64
C LYS A 37 -5.68 26.22 14.55
N THR A 38 -5.85 24.93 14.81
CA THR A 38 -6.54 23.99 13.91
C THR A 38 -7.99 23.81 14.34
N ASP A 39 -8.92 24.14 13.45
CA ASP A 39 -10.34 23.83 13.66
C ASP A 39 -10.60 22.34 13.39
N SER A 40 -10.56 21.53 14.46
CA SER A 40 -10.83 20.10 14.40
C SER A 40 -12.31 19.76 14.15
N LYS A 41 -13.22 20.75 14.22
CA LYS A 41 -14.66 20.53 14.08
C LYS A 41 -15.03 19.98 12.71
N SER A 42 -14.47 20.57 11.66
CA SER A 42 -14.67 20.13 10.26
C SER A 42 -14.25 18.68 10.04
N ALA A 43 -13.10 18.28 10.60
CA ALA A 43 -12.58 16.91 10.48
C ALA A 43 -13.45 15.90 11.23
N ILE A 44 -13.93 16.29 12.42
CA ILE A 44 -14.86 15.47 13.20
C ILE A 44 -16.18 15.26 12.44
N GLU A 45 -16.76 16.33 11.89
CA GLU A 45 -18.01 16.25 11.13
C GLU A 45 -17.88 15.36 9.89
N ALA A 46 -16.80 15.53 9.11
CA ALA A 46 -16.52 14.70 7.95
C ALA A 46 -16.37 13.21 8.32
N LEU A 47 -15.66 12.90 9.40
CA LEU A 47 -15.46 11.53 9.84
C LEU A 47 -16.78 10.89 10.34
N LEU A 48 -17.62 11.64 11.07
CA LEU A 48 -18.92 11.14 11.55
C LEU A 48 -19.89 10.87 10.39
N GLU A 49 -19.87 11.68 9.33
CA GLU A 49 -20.67 11.42 8.14
C GLU A 49 -20.27 10.10 7.47
N LEU A 50 -18.96 9.87 7.32
CA LEU A 50 -18.41 8.66 6.71
C LEU A 50 -18.62 7.42 7.59
N GLU A 51 -18.53 7.56 8.92
CA GLU A 51 -18.73 6.47 9.89
C GLU A 51 -20.10 5.81 9.75
N SER A 52 -21.17 6.62 9.67
CA SER A 52 -22.54 6.10 9.56
C SER A 52 -22.72 5.20 8.32
N LYS A 53 -22.09 5.58 7.20
CA LYS A 53 -22.08 4.81 5.95
C LYS A 53 -21.19 3.57 6.06
N ALA A 54 -20.08 3.68 6.80
CA ALA A 54 -19.08 2.63 6.96
C ALA A 54 -19.54 1.49 7.85
N ILE A 55 -20.13 1.77 9.01
CA ILE A 55 -20.57 0.72 9.95
C ILE A 55 -21.62 -0.20 9.31
N ALA A 56 -22.55 0.36 8.55
CA ALA A 56 -23.56 -0.41 7.84
C ALA A 56 -22.94 -1.39 6.82
N ILE A 57 -21.86 -0.98 6.16
CA ILE A 57 -21.16 -1.77 5.14
C ILE A 57 -20.16 -2.75 5.78
N PHE A 58 -19.42 -2.34 6.81
CA PHE A 58 -18.35 -3.16 7.38
C PHE A 58 -18.89 -4.29 8.25
N SER A 59 -20.05 -4.09 8.90
CA SER A 59 -20.67 -5.11 9.74
C SER A 59 -21.17 -6.33 8.94
N THR A 60 -21.37 -6.19 7.63
CA THR A 60 -21.74 -7.31 6.74
C THR A 60 -20.54 -8.05 6.16
N HIS A 61 -19.32 -7.52 6.32
CA HIS A 61 -18.09 -8.09 5.77
C HIS A 61 -17.20 -8.63 6.89
N PRO A 62 -17.00 -9.96 7.00
CA PRO A 62 -16.21 -10.57 8.09
C PRO A 62 -14.79 -9.99 8.22
N ASN A 63 -14.16 -9.66 7.09
CA ASN A 63 -12.80 -9.11 7.03
C ASN A 63 -12.68 -7.65 7.51
N LEU A 64 -13.80 -6.95 7.73
CA LEU A 64 -13.85 -5.53 8.12
C LEU A 64 -14.32 -5.33 9.57
N HIS A 65 -14.55 -6.40 10.33
CA HIS A 65 -15.05 -6.31 11.71
C HIS A 65 -14.14 -5.50 12.63
N ASN A 66 -12.81 -5.68 12.51
CA ASN A 66 -11.83 -4.92 13.28
C ASN A 66 -11.91 -3.42 12.98
N LEU A 67 -12.12 -3.06 11.71
CA LEU A 67 -12.30 -1.67 11.29
C LEU A 67 -13.58 -1.07 11.86
N SER A 68 -14.67 -1.84 11.88
CA SER A 68 -15.94 -1.44 12.51
C SER A 68 -15.78 -1.17 14.01
N HIS A 69 -15.05 -2.04 14.72
CA HIS A 69 -14.75 -1.85 16.14
C HIS A 69 -13.88 -0.60 16.39
N SER A 70 -12.83 -0.41 15.59
CA SER A 70 -11.97 0.78 15.67
C SER A 70 -12.75 2.07 15.41
N LEU A 71 -13.64 2.08 14.41
CA LEU A 71 -14.54 3.21 14.12
C LEU A 71 -15.49 3.51 15.28
N THR A 72 -16.09 2.48 15.87
CA THR A 72 -16.99 2.64 17.02
C THR A 72 -16.22 3.23 18.21
N THR A 73 -15.02 2.72 18.47
CA THR A 73 -14.14 3.26 19.53
C THR A 73 -13.82 4.73 19.28
N LEU A 74 -13.43 5.10 18.06
CA LEU A 74 -13.13 6.48 17.69
C LEU A 74 -14.35 7.40 17.88
N LYS A 75 -15.54 6.95 17.48
CA LYS A 75 -16.80 7.68 17.70
C LYS A 75 -17.09 7.92 19.18
N THR A 76 -16.98 6.90 20.03
CA THR A 76 -17.21 7.09 21.48
C THR A 76 -16.22 8.10 22.09
N LEU A 77 -14.96 8.14 21.62
CA LEU A 77 -13.98 9.13 22.07
C LEU A 77 -14.36 10.55 21.62
N ILE A 78 -14.86 10.72 20.40
CA ILE A 78 -15.35 12.00 19.88
C ILE A 78 -16.57 12.48 20.67
N GLU A 79 -17.54 11.61 20.94
CA GLU A 79 -18.72 11.93 21.74
C GLU A 79 -18.32 12.35 23.18
N ASN A 80 -17.36 11.64 23.78
CA ASN A 80 -16.79 12.01 25.08
C ASN A 80 -16.13 13.39 25.06
N LEU A 81 -15.42 13.75 23.98
CA LEU A 81 -14.83 15.08 23.81
C LEU A 81 -15.91 16.16 23.72
N GLN A 82 -16.97 15.94 22.94
CA GLN A 82 -18.09 16.87 22.79
C GLN A 82 -18.88 17.06 24.10
N ASN A 83 -18.98 16.01 24.91
CA ASN A 83 -19.64 16.04 26.21
C ASN A 83 -18.83 16.71 27.33
N CYS A 84 -17.54 16.97 27.12
CA CYS A 84 -16.70 17.71 28.08
C CYS A 84 -17.10 19.19 28.15
N LYS A 85 -18.17 19.49 28.88
CA LYS A 85 -18.65 20.85 29.18
C LYS A 85 -17.97 21.37 30.45
N GLY A 86 -17.19 22.45 30.35
CA GLY A 86 -16.58 23.11 31.51
C GLY A 86 -15.23 23.77 31.22
N TYR A 87 -14.98 24.93 31.81
CA TYR A 87 -13.76 25.74 31.61
C TYR A 87 -12.71 25.57 32.71
N GLY A 88 -12.92 24.64 33.65
CA GLY A 88 -11.97 24.38 34.74
C GLY A 88 -10.72 23.63 34.26
N LEU A 89 -9.61 23.78 34.99
CA LEU A 89 -8.34 23.12 34.68
C LEU A 89 -8.49 21.60 34.49
N LYS A 90 -9.29 20.93 35.35
CA LYS A 90 -9.62 19.51 35.22
C LYS A 90 -10.25 19.19 33.85
N SER A 91 -11.19 20.00 33.39
CA SER A 91 -11.86 19.86 32.09
C SER A 91 -10.89 20.10 30.93
N ILE A 92 -9.93 21.01 31.08
CA ILE A 92 -8.89 21.27 30.07
C ILE A 92 -7.95 20.05 29.94
N PHE A 93 -7.43 19.54 31.05
CA PHE A 93 -6.58 18.34 31.05
C PHE A 93 -7.33 17.12 30.48
N GLN A 94 -8.60 16.94 30.85
CA GLN A 94 -9.44 15.87 30.32
C GLN A 94 -9.63 15.97 28.81
N ARG A 95 -9.86 17.18 28.26
CA ARG A 95 -9.94 17.37 26.80
C ARG A 95 -8.64 17.01 26.09
N GLN A 96 -7.48 17.38 26.64
CA GLN A 96 -6.18 17.06 26.03
C GLN A 96 -5.91 15.55 26.03
N ILE A 97 -6.23 14.87 27.13
CA ILE A 97 -6.12 13.40 27.20
C ILE A 97 -7.04 12.74 26.17
N ILE A 98 -8.28 13.21 26.04
CA ILE A 98 -9.23 12.66 25.05
C ILE A 98 -8.76 12.96 23.63
N ALA A 99 -8.28 14.17 23.34
CA ALA A 99 -7.75 14.55 22.03
C ALA A 99 -6.55 13.67 21.63
N TYR A 100 -5.62 13.40 22.56
CA TYR A 100 -4.54 12.45 22.34
C TYR A 100 -5.06 11.04 22.02
N LYS A 101 -6.04 10.54 22.78
CA LYS A 101 -6.66 9.23 22.51
C LYS A 101 -7.36 9.18 21.16
N ILE A 102 -8.01 10.26 20.73
CA ILE A 102 -8.60 10.39 19.39
C ILE A 102 -7.50 10.32 18.33
N SER A 103 -6.43 11.10 18.47
CA SER A 103 -5.30 11.09 17.54
C SER A 103 -4.67 9.69 17.42
N GLN A 104 -4.50 8.98 18.54
CA GLN A 104 -4.02 7.61 18.56
C GLN A 104 -4.99 6.63 17.88
N ALA A 105 -6.29 6.68 18.20
CA ALA A 105 -7.30 5.82 17.60
C ALA A 105 -7.44 6.07 16.09
N SER A 106 -7.34 7.32 15.65
CA SER A 106 -7.29 7.71 14.24
C SER A 106 -6.07 7.13 13.52
N SER A 107 -4.90 7.17 14.14
CA SER A 107 -3.68 6.57 13.57
C SER A 107 -3.80 5.05 13.41
N ILE A 108 -4.36 4.36 14.42
CA ILE A 108 -4.62 2.92 14.37
C ILE A 108 -5.61 2.59 13.24
N LEU A 109 -6.70 3.36 13.14
CA LEU A 109 -7.70 3.17 12.09
C LEU A 109 -7.10 3.37 10.70
N GLU A 110 -6.31 4.42 10.50
CA GLU A 110 -5.62 4.69 9.23
C GLU A 110 -4.72 3.52 8.82
N SER A 111 -3.90 3.01 9.76
CA SER A 111 -3.01 1.87 9.53
C SER A 111 -3.79 0.60 9.18
N GLN A 112 -4.87 0.30 9.91
CA GLN A 112 -5.72 -0.87 9.62
C GLN A 112 -6.35 -0.78 8.22
N ILE A 113 -6.78 0.40 7.80
CA ILE A 113 -7.31 0.62 6.45
C ILE A 113 -6.21 0.39 5.41
N GLN A 114 -5.00 0.92 5.63
CA GLN A 114 -3.88 0.73 4.72
C GLN A 114 -3.52 -0.75 4.54
N ILE A 115 -3.46 -1.52 5.64
CA ILE A 115 -3.20 -2.97 5.59
C ILE A 115 -4.26 -3.69 4.76
N TYR A 116 -5.54 -3.31 4.90
CA TYR A 116 -6.60 -3.90 4.09
C TYR A 116 -6.43 -3.57 2.60
N LEU A 117 -6.18 -2.30 2.26
CA LEU A 117 -5.96 -1.87 0.88
C LEU A 117 -4.77 -2.60 0.26
N ASP A 118 -3.68 -2.74 1.01
CA ASP A 118 -2.47 -3.46 0.60
C ASP A 118 -2.76 -4.92 0.27
N ARG A 119 -3.54 -5.61 1.10
CA ARG A 119 -3.99 -6.98 0.82
C ARG A 119 -4.81 -7.05 -0.47
N VAL A 120 -5.71 -6.08 -0.69
CA VAL A 120 -6.53 -6.05 -1.91
C VAL A 120 -5.67 -5.86 -3.15
N ILE A 121 -4.68 -4.97 -3.11
CA ILE A 121 -3.72 -4.76 -4.21
C ILE A 121 -3.02 -6.07 -4.56
N ILE A 122 -2.45 -6.76 -3.55
CA ILE A 122 -1.73 -8.01 -3.76
C ILE A 122 -2.65 -9.12 -4.28
N ILE A 123 -3.86 -9.27 -3.73
CA ILE A 123 -4.83 -10.28 -4.18
C ILE A 123 -5.25 -10.03 -5.64
N ASN A 124 -5.57 -8.79 -5.99
CA ASN A 124 -5.96 -8.44 -7.36
C ASN A 124 -4.80 -8.70 -8.32
N LEU A 125 -3.59 -8.27 -7.97
CA LEU A 125 -2.38 -8.50 -8.78
C LEU A 125 -2.15 -10.00 -9.02
N VAL A 126 -2.16 -10.80 -7.94
CA VAL A 126 -1.92 -12.24 -8.04
C VAL A 126 -2.99 -12.93 -8.88
N LYS A 127 -4.26 -12.63 -8.63
CA LYS A 127 -5.39 -13.23 -9.36
C LYS A 127 -5.29 -12.90 -10.86
N THR A 128 -5.16 -11.62 -11.21
CA THR A 128 -5.16 -11.16 -12.59
C THR A 128 -3.94 -11.66 -13.39
N LEU A 129 -2.75 -11.74 -12.77
CA LEU A 129 -1.56 -12.24 -13.45
C LEU A 129 -1.47 -13.79 -13.49
N GLN A 130 -2.31 -14.49 -12.72
CA GLN A 130 -2.43 -15.96 -12.78
C GLN A 130 -3.48 -16.44 -13.77
N GLU A 131 -4.50 -15.64 -14.07
CA GLU A 131 -5.59 -16.03 -14.99
C GLU A 131 -5.13 -15.99 -16.46
N HIS A 132 -5.29 -17.12 -17.17
CA HIS A 132 -4.85 -17.29 -18.56
C HIS A 132 -5.72 -16.58 -19.61
N HIS A 133 -6.87 -16.00 -19.22
CA HIS A 133 -7.77 -15.28 -20.12
C HIS A 133 -7.51 -13.77 -20.00
N GLN A 134 -6.57 -13.27 -20.81
CA GLN A 134 -5.97 -11.95 -20.63
C GLN A 134 -6.87 -10.81 -21.11
N ASN A 135 -7.28 -9.94 -20.19
CA ASN A 135 -7.55 -8.54 -20.52
C ASN A 135 -6.27 -7.74 -20.24
N GLU A 136 -5.57 -7.37 -21.31
CA GLU A 136 -4.33 -6.59 -21.23
C GLU A 136 -4.49 -5.33 -20.37
N GLU A 137 -5.62 -4.63 -20.49
CA GLU A 137 -5.85 -3.39 -19.77
C GLU A 137 -5.96 -3.61 -18.26
N GLU A 138 -6.60 -4.72 -17.85
CA GLU A 138 -6.71 -5.06 -16.44
C GLU A 138 -5.36 -5.50 -15.86
N GLN A 139 -4.55 -6.25 -16.62
CA GLN A 139 -3.20 -6.62 -16.22
C GLN A 139 -2.32 -5.38 -15.99
N VAL A 140 -2.33 -4.45 -16.94
CA VAL A 140 -1.59 -3.19 -16.80
C VAL A 140 -2.08 -2.40 -15.59
N LYS A 141 -3.39 -2.29 -15.41
CA LYS A 141 -3.98 -1.56 -14.28
C LYS A 141 -3.53 -2.11 -12.93
N VAL A 142 -3.61 -3.43 -12.70
CA VAL A 142 -3.21 -4.00 -11.41
C VAL A 142 -1.70 -3.89 -11.15
N ILE A 143 -0.87 -3.95 -12.19
CA ILE A 143 0.59 -3.73 -12.07
C ILE A 143 0.87 -2.27 -11.70
N VAL A 144 0.23 -1.32 -12.37
CA VAL A 144 0.38 0.12 -12.07
C VAL A 144 -0.10 0.45 -10.65
N GLU A 145 -1.22 -0.11 -10.19
CA GLU A 145 -1.69 0.07 -8.80
C GLU A 145 -0.66 -0.43 -7.78
N PHE A 146 0.00 -1.56 -8.08
CA PHE A 146 1.07 -2.10 -7.27
C PHE A 146 2.32 -1.21 -7.25
N GLU A 147 2.77 -0.72 -8.40
CA GLU A 147 3.87 0.25 -8.51
C GLU A 147 3.59 1.54 -7.73
N GLN A 148 2.39 2.10 -7.87
CA GLN A 148 1.94 3.26 -7.11
C GLN A 148 1.96 3.02 -5.60
N ARG A 149 1.75 1.77 -5.15
CA ARG A 149 1.86 1.44 -3.74
C ARG A 149 3.32 1.30 -3.28
N LEU A 150 4.21 0.72 -4.09
CA LEU A 150 5.64 0.62 -3.79
C LEU A 150 6.29 2.01 -3.67
N SER A 151 5.96 2.92 -4.58
CA SER A 151 6.49 4.29 -4.60
C SER A 151 6.11 5.15 -3.38
N LYS A 152 5.14 4.73 -2.56
CA LYS A 152 4.80 5.41 -1.29
C LYS A 152 5.85 5.22 -0.19
N GLY A 153 6.85 4.36 -0.42
CA GLY A 153 7.95 4.11 0.50
C GLY A 153 7.84 2.77 1.21
N PHE A 154 8.95 2.40 1.87
CA PHE A 154 9.13 1.12 2.53
C PHE A 154 8.11 0.88 3.65
N ASP A 155 7.53 -0.31 3.67
CA ASP A 155 6.58 -0.79 4.67
C ASP A 155 6.81 -2.29 4.92
N LEU A 156 7.05 -2.66 6.17
CA LEU A 156 7.49 -4.02 6.53
C LEU A 156 6.36 -5.04 6.31
N GLU A 157 5.14 -4.67 6.68
CA GLU A 157 3.94 -5.48 6.55
C GLU A 157 3.59 -5.72 5.07
N PHE A 158 3.72 -4.69 4.23
CA PHE A 158 3.52 -4.81 2.79
C PHE A 158 4.58 -5.69 2.15
N GLN A 159 5.84 -5.58 2.56
CA GLN A 159 6.89 -6.51 2.13
C GLN A 159 6.53 -7.96 2.45
N ASP A 160 6.07 -8.24 3.68
CA ASP A 160 5.67 -9.58 4.10
C ASP A 160 4.53 -10.12 3.23
N LEU A 161 3.56 -9.28 2.87
CA LEU A 161 2.49 -9.64 1.92
C LEU A 161 3.04 -9.99 0.53
N ILE A 162 3.92 -9.16 -0.02
CA ILE A 162 4.57 -9.37 -1.33
C ILE A 162 5.31 -10.70 -1.36
N LEU A 163 6.10 -10.97 -0.32
CA LEU A 163 6.91 -12.19 -0.22
C LEU A 163 6.05 -13.44 -0.08
N LYS A 164 5.04 -13.41 0.79
CA LYS A 164 4.10 -14.53 0.96
C LYS A 164 3.32 -14.84 -0.32
N ALA A 165 2.97 -13.80 -1.07
CA ALA A 165 2.27 -13.92 -2.34
C ALA A 165 3.20 -14.28 -3.53
N LYS A 166 4.52 -14.35 -3.34
CA LYS A 166 5.52 -14.62 -4.38
C LYS A 166 5.38 -13.69 -5.60
N VAL A 167 5.09 -12.41 -5.37
CA VAL A 167 4.82 -11.43 -6.42
C VAL A 167 5.99 -11.30 -7.40
N PHE A 168 7.23 -11.35 -6.89
CA PHE A 168 8.43 -11.25 -7.74
C PHE A 168 8.45 -12.35 -8.82
N THR A 169 8.30 -13.62 -8.42
CA THR A 169 8.24 -14.77 -9.33
C THR A 169 7.09 -14.66 -10.33
N LEU A 170 5.97 -14.07 -9.91
CA LEU A 170 4.83 -13.86 -10.79
C LEU A 170 5.14 -12.83 -11.89
N LEU A 171 5.75 -11.71 -11.53
CA LEU A 171 6.16 -10.67 -12.48
C LEU A 171 7.26 -11.18 -13.42
N GLU A 172 8.21 -11.97 -12.93
CA GLU A 172 9.20 -12.64 -13.76
C GLU A 172 8.55 -13.54 -14.81
N ARG A 173 7.61 -14.39 -14.39
CA ARG A 173 6.90 -15.27 -15.33
C ARG A 173 6.25 -14.46 -16.43
N VAL A 174 5.62 -13.32 -16.11
CA VAL A 174 4.97 -12.44 -17.09
C VAL A 174 5.96 -11.91 -18.14
N LEU A 175 7.20 -11.59 -17.75
CA LEU A 175 8.26 -11.16 -18.67
C LEU A 175 8.62 -12.26 -19.68
N ILE A 176 8.66 -13.50 -19.20
CA ILE A 176 9.11 -14.68 -19.95
C ILE A 176 8.00 -15.21 -20.87
N GLU A 177 6.75 -15.11 -20.42
CA GLU A 177 5.60 -15.70 -21.12
C GLU A 177 5.51 -15.18 -22.58
N PRO A 178 5.52 -16.06 -23.59
CA PRO A 178 5.61 -15.64 -24.99
C PRO A 178 4.34 -14.92 -25.48
N PHE A 179 3.20 -15.17 -24.82
CA PHE A 179 1.91 -14.58 -25.19
C PHE A 179 1.61 -13.26 -24.45
N SER A 180 2.43 -12.86 -23.48
CA SER A 180 2.25 -11.57 -22.80
C SER A 180 2.54 -10.41 -23.75
N SER A 181 1.67 -9.40 -23.74
CA SER A 181 1.86 -8.21 -24.56
C SER A 181 3.12 -7.45 -24.15
N LYS A 182 3.71 -6.72 -25.11
CA LYS A 182 4.88 -5.87 -24.85
C LYS A 182 4.63 -4.88 -23.71
N ARG A 183 3.45 -4.26 -23.67
CA ARG A 183 3.06 -3.29 -22.64
C ARG A 183 3.03 -3.93 -21.25
N VAL A 184 2.45 -5.12 -21.12
CA VAL A 184 2.38 -5.85 -19.85
C VAL A 184 3.78 -6.26 -19.37
N LYS A 185 4.66 -6.66 -20.29
CA LYS A 185 6.07 -6.96 -19.97
C LYS A 185 6.81 -5.71 -19.48
N GLU A 186 6.67 -4.58 -20.17
CA GLU A 186 7.29 -3.32 -19.76
C GLU A 186 6.85 -2.90 -18.34
N GLN A 187 5.54 -2.95 -18.05
CA GLN A 187 5.03 -2.64 -16.71
C GLN A 187 5.54 -3.64 -15.66
N SER A 188 5.62 -4.93 -15.99
CA SER A 188 6.17 -5.93 -15.06
C SER A 188 7.64 -5.67 -14.74
N ALA A 189 8.43 -5.23 -15.71
CA ALA A 189 9.83 -4.87 -15.52
C ALA A 189 9.96 -3.61 -14.63
N MET A 190 9.09 -2.61 -14.83
CA MET A 190 9.03 -1.42 -13.99
C MET A 190 8.67 -1.77 -12.55
N ALA A 191 7.68 -2.65 -12.34
CA ALA A 191 7.31 -3.15 -11.01
C ALA A 191 8.44 -3.91 -10.30
N ILE A 192 9.23 -4.71 -11.03
CA ILE A 192 10.43 -5.37 -10.49
C ILE A 192 11.49 -4.33 -10.08
N ALA A 193 11.70 -3.29 -10.90
CA ALA A 193 12.62 -2.21 -10.55
C ALA A 193 12.16 -1.45 -9.28
N GLU A 194 10.86 -1.16 -9.17
CA GLU A 194 10.28 -0.55 -7.97
C GLU A 194 10.39 -1.46 -6.74
N LEU A 195 10.29 -2.79 -6.88
CA LEU A 195 10.54 -3.75 -5.79
C LEU A 195 11.97 -3.66 -5.26
N VAL A 196 12.96 -3.57 -6.16
CA VAL A 196 14.37 -3.40 -5.78
C VAL A 196 14.59 -2.08 -5.02
N LYS A 197 13.97 -0.99 -5.47
CA LYS A 197 14.01 0.30 -4.74
C LYS A 197 13.32 0.22 -3.38
N PHE A 198 12.20 -0.50 -3.32
CA PHE A 198 11.39 -0.63 -2.12
C PHE A 198 12.15 -1.35 -1.00
N ASN A 199 12.87 -2.44 -1.30
CA ASN A 199 13.88 -3.00 -0.40
C ASN A 199 14.98 -3.78 -1.13
N LYS A 200 16.12 -3.11 -1.30
CA LYS A 200 17.31 -3.65 -1.95
C LYS A 200 17.78 -4.98 -1.36
N ASN A 201 17.85 -5.07 -0.03
CA ASN A 201 18.42 -6.24 0.65
C ASN A 201 17.61 -7.53 0.44
N VAL A 202 16.32 -7.39 0.15
CA VAL A 202 15.41 -8.52 -0.04
C VAL A 202 15.31 -8.87 -1.52
N PHE A 203 15.06 -7.89 -2.38
CA PHE A 203 14.68 -8.15 -3.76
C PHE A 203 15.87 -8.27 -4.73
N VAL A 204 17.05 -7.75 -4.38
CA VAL A 204 18.28 -8.01 -5.17
C VAL A 204 18.66 -9.49 -5.11
N GLY A 205 18.48 -10.15 -3.97
CA GLY A 205 18.75 -11.59 -3.83
C GLY A 205 17.88 -12.45 -4.75
N PHE A 206 16.61 -12.06 -4.95
CA PHE A 206 15.73 -12.72 -5.91
C PHE A 206 16.15 -12.46 -7.37
N ALA A 207 16.57 -11.23 -7.69
CA ALA A 207 17.08 -10.89 -9.02
C ALA A 207 18.35 -11.69 -9.39
N ILE A 208 19.18 -12.05 -8.40
CA ILE A 208 20.36 -12.91 -8.60
C ILE A 208 19.95 -14.39 -8.77
N GLN A 209 18.93 -14.87 -8.05
CA GLN A 209 18.45 -16.24 -8.17
C GLN A 209 17.90 -16.60 -9.58
N LEU A 210 17.48 -15.60 -10.38
CA LEU A 210 17.19 -15.77 -11.83
C LEU A 210 18.33 -16.41 -12.61
N GLU A 211 19.58 -16.14 -12.23
CA GLU A 211 20.75 -16.67 -12.94
C GLU A 211 20.85 -18.19 -12.77
N VAL A 212 20.45 -18.67 -11.59
CA VAL A 212 20.62 -20.07 -11.14
C VAL A 212 19.39 -20.92 -11.45
N GLY A 213 18.22 -20.33 -11.69
CA GLY A 213 16.98 -21.06 -11.96
C GLY A 213 16.97 -21.82 -13.30
N GLU A 214 16.41 -23.04 -13.30
CA GLU A 214 16.11 -23.80 -14.52
C GLU A 214 14.78 -23.32 -15.14
N GLY A 215 14.75 -23.11 -16.46
CA GLY A 215 13.51 -22.77 -17.20
C GLY A 215 13.63 -21.66 -18.25
N LEU A 216 14.73 -20.90 -18.26
CA LEU A 216 15.03 -19.89 -19.27
C LEU A 216 16.26 -20.27 -20.10
N SER A 217 16.23 -20.02 -21.41
CA SER A 217 17.43 -20.10 -22.23
C SER A 217 18.43 -19.02 -21.80
N SER A 218 19.73 -19.26 -22.03
CA SER A 218 20.78 -18.28 -21.68
C SER A 218 20.57 -16.92 -22.35
N ASP A 219 19.90 -16.86 -23.50
CA ASP A 219 19.62 -15.62 -24.21
C ASP A 219 18.46 -14.83 -23.57
N GLU A 220 17.39 -15.50 -23.17
CA GLU A 220 16.28 -14.85 -22.47
C GLU A 220 16.73 -14.35 -21.08
N LYS A 221 17.56 -15.13 -20.37
CA LYS A 221 18.19 -14.68 -19.12
C LYS A 221 19.00 -13.41 -19.33
N ARG A 222 19.77 -13.33 -20.42
CA ARG A 222 20.58 -12.17 -20.77
C ARG A 222 19.72 -10.95 -21.13
N GLU A 223 18.62 -11.14 -21.85
CA GLU A 223 17.73 -10.06 -22.25
C GLU A 223 17.00 -9.45 -21.05
N VAL A 224 16.46 -10.30 -20.16
CA VAL A 224 15.86 -9.85 -18.88
C VAL A 224 16.90 -9.10 -18.04
N LYS A 225 18.13 -9.63 -17.94
CA LYS A 225 19.21 -8.98 -17.20
C LYS A 225 19.59 -7.62 -17.78
N LEU A 226 19.70 -7.50 -19.10
CA LEU A 226 20.01 -6.24 -19.77
C LEU A 226 18.90 -5.21 -19.57
N GLU A 227 17.63 -5.64 -19.61
CA GLU A 227 16.51 -4.74 -19.39
C GLU A 227 16.43 -4.29 -17.93
N ILE A 228 16.66 -5.19 -16.96
CA ILE A 228 16.79 -4.81 -15.55
C ILE A 228 17.92 -3.81 -15.36
N LEU A 229 19.10 -4.05 -15.92
CA LEU A 229 20.24 -3.13 -15.82
C LEU A 229 19.94 -1.78 -16.49
N ARG A 230 19.24 -1.77 -17.62
CA ARG A 230 18.79 -0.53 -18.28
C ARG A 230 17.86 0.27 -17.38
N LEU A 231 16.87 -0.38 -16.78
CA LEU A 231 15.89 0.26 -15.90
C LEU A 231 16.51 0.73 -14.58
N VAL A 232 17.44 -0.04 -14.02
CA VAL A 232 18.22 0.33 -12.83
C VAL A 232 19.08 1.57 -13.11
N LYS A 233 19.60 1.71 -14.33
CA LYS A 233 20.32 2.93 -14.75
C LYS A 233 19.43 4.16 -14.73
N GLU A 234 18.23 4.06 -15.29
CA GLU A 234 17.27 5.17 -15.35
C GLU A 234 16.74 5.55 -13.96
N ALA A 235 16.67 4.57 -13.07
CA ALA A 235 16.19 4.69 -11.71
C ALA A 235 17.20 5.30 -10.72
N SER A 236 18.50 5.15 -10.99
CA SER A 236 19.55 5.52 -10.06
C SER A 236 19.73 7.03 -10.01
N ARG A 237 19.83 7.60 -8.81
CA ARG A 237 20.00 9.05 -8.60
C ARG A 237 21.42 9.51 -8.94
N SER A 238 22.36 8.57 -9.07
CA SER A 238 23.73 8.85 -9.45
C SER A 238 24.35 7.66 -10.17
N ASP A 239 25.38 7.93 -10.98
CA ASP A 239 26.18 6.88 -11.61
C ASP A 239 26.87 5.97 -10.58
N ALA A 240 27.14 6.46 -9.36
CA ALA A 240 27.70 5.67 -8.27
C ALA A 240 26.68 4.68 -7.69
N GLU A 241 25.43 5.10 -7.51
CA GLU A 241 24.32 4.23 -7.11
C GLU A 241 24.05 3.18 -8.19
N PHE A 242 24.02 3.60 -9.46
CA PHE A 242 23.90 2.69 -10.59
C PHE A 242 25.04 1.67 -10.63
N ALA A 243 26.29 2.10 -10.52
CA ALA A 243 27.45 1.21 -10.55
C ALA A 243 27.40 0.19 -9.42
N THR A 244 26.95 0.59 -8.23
CA THR A 244 26.81 -0.29 -7.08
C THR A 244 25.72 -1.34 -7.31
N ILE A 245 24.52 -0.91 -7.74
CA ILE A 245 23.40 -1.83 -7.96
C ILE A 245 23.67 -2.74 -9.17
N SER A 246 24.29 -2.21 -10.23
CA SER A 246 24.67 -2.97 -11.43
C SER A 246 25.73 -4.00 -11.12
N ALA A 247 26.73 -3.67 -10.30
CA ALA A 247 27.75 -4.62 -9.90
C ALA A 247 27.15 -5.78 -9.12
N GLU A 248 26.17 -5.51 -8.25
CA GLU A 248 25.47 -6.55 -7.49
C GLU A 248 24.55 -7.40 -8.38
N ILE A 249 23.83 -6.81 -9.33
CA ILE A 249 23.00 -7.54 -10.30
C ILE A 249 23.86 -8.35 -11.28
N LEU A 250 25.04 -7.84 -11.66
CA LEU A 250 25.93 -8.49 -12.61
C LEU A 250 26.73 -9.63 -11.99
N TRP A 251 27.14 -9.49 -10.73
CA TRP A 251 28.18 -10.33 -10.12
C TRP A 251 27.81 -10.96 -8.78
N GLY A 252 26.56 -10.78 -8.33
CA GLY A 252 25.98 -11.45 -7.16
C GLY A 252 26.95 -11.61 -6.00
N SER A 253 27.22 -10.51 -5.28
CA SER A 253 28.06 -10.45 -4.07
C SER A 253 29.14 -11.54 -3.99
N SER A 254 30.28 -11.35 -4.68
CA SER A 254 31.51 -12.00 -4.22
C SER A 254 31.85 -11.49 -2.82
N PRO A 255 32.39 -12.37 -1.95
CA PRO A 255 32.25 -12.33 -0.49
C PRO A 255 32.76 -11.07 0.20
#